data_AF-R9YXY4-F1
#
_entry.id   AF-R9YXY4-F1
#
_cell.length_a   1.000
_cell.length_b   1.000
_cell.length_c   1.000
_cell.angle_alpha   90.00
_cell.angle_beta   90.00
_cell.angle_gamma   90.00
#
_symmetry.space_group_name_H-M   'P 1'
#
loop_
_entity.id
_entity.type
_entity.pdbx_description
1 polymer ?
#
loop_
_entity_poly.entity_id
_entity_poly.type
_entity_poly.pdbx_seq_one_letter_code
_entity_poly.pdbx_strand_id
1 'polypeptide(L)'
;MGIDEVIVSRQNDGSIRAFLNVCRHRGKTLVSVEAGNAKGFVCSYHGWGFGSNGELQSVPFEKDLYGESLNKKCLGLKEVARVESFHGFIYGCFDQEAPPLMDYLGDAAWYLEPMF
;
A
#
# COMPACT_ATOMS: atom_id res chain seq x y z
N MET A 1 -7.69 -2.73 -7.65
CA MET A 1 -7.03 -3.89 -8.27
C MET A 1 -8.02 -5.03 -8.29
N GLY A 2 -8.64 -5.32 -9.43
CA GLY A 2 -9.92 -6.03 -9.43
C GLY A 2 -10.98 -5.17 -8.72
N ILE A 3 -11.75 -5.77 -7.82
CA ILE A 3 -12.74 -5.06 -6.99
C ILE A 3 -12.14 -4.40 -5.74
N ASP A 4 -10.89 -4.72 -5.38
CA ASP A 4 -10.25 -4.21 -4.18
C ASP A 4 -9.70 -2.79 -4.36
N GLU A 5 -9.91 -1.92 -3.38
CA GLU A 5 -9.27 -0.61 -3.32
C GLU A 5 -7.86 -0.69 -2.75
N VAL A 6 -6.95 0.09 -3.34
CA VAL A 6 -5.57 0.23 -2.88
C VAL A 6 -5.17 1.70 -2.75
N ILE A 7 -4.35 2.00 -1.74
CA ILE A 7 -3.66 3.26 -1.58
C ILE A 7 -2.30 3.14 -2.26
N VAL A 8 -2.03 3.96 -3.26
CA VAL A 8 -0.71 4.04 -3.92
C VAL A 8 0.03 5.25 -3.33
N SER A 9 1.21 5.02 -2.72
CA SER A 9 1.94 6.03 -1.97
C SER A 9 3.39 6.14 -2.42
N ARG A 10 3.80 7.36 -2.78
CA ARG A 10 5.22 7.72 -2.96
C ARG A 10 5.90 7.76 -1.59
N GLN A 11 6.98 6.99 -1.48
CA GLN A 11 7.79 6.89 -0.28
C GLN A 11 8.82 8.02 -0.20
N ASN A 12 9.38 8.22 0.98
CA ASN A 12 10.40 9.26 1.21
C ASN A 12 11.70 8.98 0.43
N ASP A 13 11.99 7.72 0.11
CA ASP A 13 13.15 7.31 -0.70
C ASP A 13 12.90 7.42 -2.21
N GLY A 14 11.71 7.87 -2.62
CA GLY A 14 11.31 8.00 -4.02
C GLY A 14 10.65 6.75 -4.61
N SER A 15 10.67 5.59 -3.93
CA SER A 15 9.96 4.39 -4.37
C SER A 15 8.43 4.57 -4.32
N ILE A 16 7.69 3.69 -5.00
CA ILE A 16 6.23 3.60 -4.87
C ILE A 16 5.89 2.30 -4.16
N ARG A 17 5.00 2.38 -3.18
CA ARG A 17 4.38 1.21 -2.54
C ARG A 17 2.87 1.32 -2.64
N ALA A 18 2.19 0.18 -2.61
CA ALA A 18 0.74 0.13 -2.63
C ALA A 18 0.22 -0.82 -1.55
N PHE A 19 -0.90 -0.45 -0.92
CA PHE A 19 -1.48 -1.20 0.19
C PHE A 19 -2.99 -1.32 0.00
N LEU A 20 -3.60 -2.43 0.45
CA LEU A 20 -5.06 -2.49 0.55
C LEU A 20 -5.59 -1.34 1.42
N ASN A 21 -6.65 -0.67 0.96
CA ASN A 21 -7.28 0.44 1.66
C ASN A 21 -8.15 -0.03 2.85
N VAL A 22 -7.58 -0.88 3.72
CA VAL A 22 -8.31 -1.59 4.76
C VAL A 22 -7.52 -1.57 6.07
N CYS A 23 -8.11 -0.97 7.11
CA CYS A 23 -7.52 -0.94 8.44
C CYS A 23 -7.39 -2.35 9.03
N ARG A 24 -6.21 -2.67 9.55
CA ARG A 24 -5.88 -3.98 10.13
C ARG A 24 -6.55 -4.28 11.47
N HIS A 25 -7.26 -3.33 12.08
CA HIS A 25 -7.99 -3.56 13.32
C HIS A 25 -9.34 -4.26 13.07
N ARG A 26 -10.26 -3.60 12.36
CA ARG A 26 -11.65 -4.08 12.13
C ARG A 26 -12.13 -3.93 10.69
N GLY A 27 -11.21 -3.73 9.73
CA GLY A 27 -11.55 -3.75 8.31
C GLY A 27 -12.21 -2.49 7.75
N LYS A 28 -12.25 -1.37 8.49
CA LYS A 28 -12.77 -0.10 7.94
C LYS A 28 -11.85 0.40 6.81
N THR A 29 -12.46 0.94 5.76
CA THR A 29 -11.76 1.77 4.76
C THR A 29 -10.91 2.85 5.43
N LEU A 30 -9.64 2.94 5.05
CA LEU A 30 -8.66 3.79 5.75
C LEU A 30 -8.65 5.21 5.20
N VAL A 31 -8.65 5.37 3.88
CA VAL A 31 -8.60 6.65 3.15
C VAL A 31 -9.84 6.75 2.28
N SER A 32 -10.57 7.86 2.38
CA SER A 32 -11.79 8.11 1.60
C SER A 32 -11.65 9.21 0.54
N VAL A 33 -10.49 9.87 0.49
CA VAL A 33 -10.17 10.87 -0.54
C VAL A 33 -9.46 10.20 -1.70
N GLU A 34 -9.71 10.65 -2.92
CA GLU A 34 -9.19 10.03 -4.13
C GLU A 34 -7.69 10.32 -4.35
N ALA A 35 -7.21 11.48 -3.88
CA ALA A 35 -5.80 11.88 -3.97
C ALA A 35 -5.44 12.90 -2.88
N GLY A 36 -4.14 13.01 -2.55
CA GLY A 36 -3.63 13.99 -1.61
C GLY A 36 -2.17 13.78 -1.23
N ASN A 37 -1.70 14.55 -0.24
CA ASN A 37 -0.38 14.38 0.37
C ASN A 37 -0.54 14.13 1.87
N ALA A 38 0.07 13.07 2.37
CA ALA A 38 0.04 12.73 3.79
C ALA A 38 1.30 11.93 4.18
N LYS A 39 1.79 12.15 5.39
CA LYS A 39 2.90 11.35 5.98
C LYS A 39 2.41 10.03 6.60
N GLY A 40 1.09 9.88 6.73
CA GLY A 40 0.44 8.70 7.30
C GLY A 40 -1.08 8.79 7.19
N PHE A 41 -1.76 7.72 7.58
CA PHE A 41 -3.19 7.53 7.46
C PHE A 41 -3.78 7.12 8.81
N VAL A 42 -4.78 7.86 9.29
CA VAL A 42 -5.42 7.56 10.58
C VAL A 42 -6.80 6.98 10.34
N CYS A 43 -7.04 5.78 10.85
CA CYS A 43 -8.33 5.13 10.75
C CYS A 43 -9.37 5.86 11.59
N SER A 44 -10.39 6.41 10.92
CA SER A 44 -11.49 7.15 11.55
C SER A 44 -12.49 6.28 12.33
N TYR A 45 -12.17 5.01 12.62
CA TYR A 45 -12.96 4.20 13.56
C TYR A 45 -12.39 4.29 14.98
N HIS A 46 -11.17 3.78 15.18
CA HIS A 46 -10.53 3.67 16.50
C HIS A 46 -9.20 4.44 16.59
N GLY A 47 -8.83 5.19 15.55
CA GLY A 47 -7.63 6.03 15.56
C GLY A 47 -6.30 5.31 15.36
N TRP A 48 -6.29 4.04 14.89
CA TRP A 48 -5.03 3.38 14.49
C TRP A 48 -4.36 4.18 13.37
N GLY A 49 -3.11 4.58 13.59
CA GLY A 49 -2.33 5.39 12.68
C GLY A 49 -1.28 4.56 11.95
N PHE A 50 -1.31 4.61 10.62
CA PHE A 50 -0.38 3.94 9.73
C PHE A 50 0.55 4.96 9.06
N GLY A 51 1.81 4.63 8.87
CA GLY A 51 2.71 5.46 8.06
C GLY A 51 2.35 5.41 6.58
N SER A 52 2.91 6.33 5.77
CA SER A 52 2.85 6.24 4.29
C SER A 52 3.53 4.98 3.74
N ASN A 53 4.38 4.36 4.57
CA ASN A 53 5.04 3.07 4.35
C ASN A 53 4.19 1.86 4.79
N GLY A 54 2.94 2.08 5.20
CA GLY A 54 2.00 1.05 5.62
C GLY A 54 2.23 0.48 7.02
N GLU A 55 3.29 0.85 7.72
CA GLU A 55 3.55 0.35 9.08
C GLU A 55 2.53 0.89 10.09
N LEU A 56 2.10 0.06 11.04
CA LEU A 56 1.29 0.54 12.17
C LEU A 56 2.18 1.30 13.15
N GLN A 57 2.01 2.61 13.23
CA GLN A 57 2.86 3.49 14.03
C GLN A 57 2.24 3.81 15.39
N SER A 58 0.94 4.09 15.42
CA SER A 58 0.23 4.50 16.65
C SER A 58 -1.08 3.74 16.85
N VAL A 59 -1.33 3.38 18.10
CA VAL A 59 -2.60 2.82 18.57
C VAL A 59 -3.04 3.60 19.80
N PRO A 60 -4.24 4.22 19.80
CA PRO A 60 -4.78 4.85 20.99
C PRO A 60 -4.88 3.87 22.15
N PHE A 61 -4.49 4.31 23.35
CA PHE A 61 -4.45 3.49 24.57
C PHE A 61 -3.56 2.24 24.48
N GLU A 62 -2.54 2.24 23.61
CA GLU A 62 -1.59 1.12 23.47
C GLU A 62 -1.01 0.70 24.83
N LYS A 63 -0.50 1.65 25.64
CA LYS A 63 0.08 1.36 26.95
C LYS A 63 -0.95 0.89 27.98
N ASP A 64 -2.13 1.50 27.99
CA ASP A 64 -3.10 1.33 29.08
C ASP A 64 -3.99 0.08 28.90
N LEU A 65 -4.27 -0.33 27.65
CA LEU A 65 -5.22 -1.41 27.34
C LEU A 65 -4.61 -2.59 26.60
N TYR A 66 -3.60 -2.37 25.76
CA TYR A 66 -3.00 -3.44 24.96
C TYR A 66 -1.72 -3.98 25.61
N GLY A 67 -0.85 -3.10 26.12
CA GLY A 67 0.45 -3.47 26.67
C GLY A 67 1.26 -4.31 25.68
N GLU A 68 1.87 -5.38 26.18
CA GLU A 68 2.73 -6.28 25.39
C GLU A 68 1.96 -7.24 24.47
N SER A 69 0.63 -7.30 24.57
CA SER A 69 -0.18 -8.19 23.73
C SER A 69 -0.28 -7.73 22.27
N LEU A 70 0.00 -6.45 21.99
CA LEU A 70 -0.06 -5.88 20.66
C LEU A 70 1.34 -5.81 20.03
N ASN A 71 1.58 -6.66 19.03
CA ASN A 71 2.76 -6.53 18.18
C ASN A 71 2.45 -5.72 16.91
N LYS A 72 2.78 -4.42 16.92
CA LYS A 72 2.54 -3.53 15.78
C LYS A 72 3.22 -3.98 14.48
N LYS A 73 4.37 -4.66 14.55
CA LYS A 73 5.11 -5.13 13.36
C LYS A 73 4.33 -6.17 12.55
N CYS A 74 3.40 -6.90 13.18
CA CYS A 74 2.55 -7.89 12.51
C CYS A 74 1.26 -7.28 11.91
N LEU A 75 1.01 -5.99 12.16
CA LEU A 75 -0.27 -5.33 11.92
C LEU A 75 -0.15 -4.12 10.97
N GLY A 76 0.94 -4.02 10.21
CA GLY A 76 1.02 -3.08 9.08
C GLY A 76 -0.03 -3.38 8.00
N LEU A 77 -0.37 -2.39 7.18
CA LEU A 77 -1.32 -2.56 6.07
C LEU A 77 -0.90 -3.73 5.17
N LYS A 78 -1.89 -4.42 4.59
CA LYS A 78 -1.60 -5.51 3.66
C LYS A 78 -1.06 -4.91 2.37
N GLU A 79 0.24 -5.07 2.16
CA GLU A 79 0.95 -4.58 0.99
C GLU A 79 0.61 -5.39 -0.25
N VAL A 80 0.52 -4.69 -1.39
CA VAL A 80 0.48 -5.30 -2.72
C VAL A 80 1.84 -5.94 -2.97
N ALA A 81 1.86 -7.24 -3.23
CA ALA A 81 3.08 -8.04 -3.26
C ALA A 81 4.16 -7.49 -4.20
N ARG A 82 3.74 -6.98 -5.36
CA ARG A 82 4.65 -6.44 -6.37
C ARG A 82 4.15 -5.12 -6.92
N VAL A 83 5.04 -4.12 -6.98
CA VAL A 83 4.80 -2.82 -7.59
C VAL A 83 5.98 -2.48 -8.49
N GLU A 84 5.70 -2.27 -9.77
CA GLU A 84 6.70 -2.03 -10.80
C GLU A 84 6.24 -0.91 -11.74
N SER A 85 7.14 -0.42 -12.58
CA SER A 85 6.80 0.62 -13.54
C SER A 85 7.41 0.39 -14.91
N PHE A 86 6.71 0.92 -15.92
CA PHE A 86 7.15 0.96 -17.31
C PHE A 86 6.94 2.40 -17.81
N HIS A 87 8.03 3.13 -18.13
CA HIS A 87 8.00 4.54 -18.56
C HIS A 87 7.09 5.47 -17.73
N GLY A 88 7.06 5.29 -16.41
CA GLY A 88 6.26 6.11 -15.49
C GLY A 88 4.84 5.60 -15.22
N PHE A 89 4.35 4.62 -15.99
CA PHE A 89 3.12 3.90 -15.69
C PHE A 89 3.38 2.90 -14.57
N ILE A 90 2.58 2.95 -13.50
CA ILE A 90 2.75 2.12 -12.30
C ILE A 90 1.77 0.95 -12.35
N TYR A 91 2.29 -0.26 -12.16
CA TYR A 91 1.53 -1.51 -12.13
C TYR A 91 1.65 -2.18 -10.77
N GLY A 92 0.61 -2.89 -10.36
CA GLY A 92 0.58 -3.68 -9.14
C GLY A 92 0.13 -5.11 -9.42
N CYS A 93 0.71 -6.09 -8.73
CA CYS A 93 0.30 -7.48 -8.79
C CYS A 93 0.19 -8.07 -7.37
N PHE A 94 -0.89 -8.79 -7.10
CA PHE A 94 -1.08 -9.46 -5.81
C PHE A 94 -0.29 -10.76 -5.69
N ASP A 95 0.08 -11.38 -6.81
CA ASP A 95 0.86 -12.60 -6.84
C ASP A 95 2.35 -12.30 -6.76
N GLN A 96 3.00 -12.84 -5.72
CA GLN A 96 4.43 -12.69 -5.48
C GLN A 96 5.27 -13.47 -6.49
N GLU A 97 4.72 -14.54 -7.05
CA GLU A 97 5.41 -15.45 -7.98
C GLU A 97 5.18 -15.08 -9.45
N ALA A 98 4.39 -14.03 -9.72
CA ALA A 98 4.18 -13.52 -11.07
C ALA A 98 5.52 -13.15 -11.75
N PRO A 99 5.61 -13.22 -13.09
CA PRO A 99 6.79 -12.76 -13.80
C PRO A 99 6.99 -11.24 -13.67
N PRO A 100 8.22 -10.70 -13.79
CA PRO A 100 8.48 -9.27 -13.93
C PRO A 100 7.55 -8.58 -14.93
N LEU A 101 7.23 -7.30 -14.70
CA LEU A 101 6.35 -6.53 -15.57
C LEU A 101 6.84 -6.52 -17.03
N MET A 102 8.16 -6.41 -17.24
CA MET A 102 8.73 -6.45 -18.58
C MET A 102 8.46 -7.79 -19.29
N ASP A 103 8.60 -8.89 -18.57
CA ASP A 103 8.31 -10.22 -19.12
C ASP A 103 6.81 -10.44 -19.35
N TYR A 104 5.96 -9.85 -18.50
CA TYR A 104 4.51 -9.85 -18.69
C TYR A 104 4.07 -9.03 -19.91
N LEU A 105 4.68 -7.86 -20.14
CA LEU A 105 4.45 -7.06 -21.34
C LEU A 105 4.96 -7.81 -22.59
N GLY A 106 6.07 -8.53 -22.47
CA GLY A 106 6.65 -9.33 -23.54
C GLY A 106 6.88 -8.50 -24.82
N ASP A 107 6.59 -9.09 -25.98
CA ASP A 107 6.76 -8.42 -27.27
C ASP A 107 5.89 -7.16 -27.43
N ALA A 108 4.82 -7.01 -26.64
CA ALA A 108 4.03 -5.79 -26.66
C ALA A 108 4.86 -4.58 -26.21
N ALA A 109 5.86 -4.76 -25.33
CA ALA A 109 6.73 -3.68 -24.88
C ALA A 109 7.42 -2.98 -26.06
N TRP A 110 7.89 -3.72 -27.07
CA TRP A 110 8.53 -3.17 -28.26
C TRP A 110 7.62 -2.20 -29.03
N TYR A 111 6.31 -2.44 -29.05
CA TYR A 111 5.35 -1.53 -29.67
C TYR A 111 5.04 -0.31 -28.79
N LEU A 112 5.21 -0.43 -27.47
CA LEU A 112 4.94 0.65 -26.52
C LEU A 112 6.12 1.62 -26.39
N GLU A 113 7.35 1.12 -26.51
CA GLU A 113 8.59 1.90 -26.37
C GLU A 113 8.63 3.17 -27.25
N PRO A 114 8.30 3.14 -28.56
CA PRO A 114 8.40 4.32 -29.42
C PRO A 114 7.42 5.45 -29.09
N MET A 115 6.44 5.21 -28.20
CA MET A 115 5.48 6.23 -27.78
C MET A 115 6.00 7.17 -26.69
N PHE A 116 7.18 6.88 -26.11
CA PHE A 116 7.78 7.60 -24.99
C PHE A 116 9.21 8.03 -25.31
#